data_AF-A0A960ZMS5-F1
#
_entry.id   AF-A0A960ZMS5-F1
#
_cell.length_a   1.000
_cell.length_b   1.000
_cell.length_c   1.000
_cell.angle_alpha   90.00
_cell.angle_beta   90.00
_cell.angle_gamma   90.00
#
_symmetry.space_group_name_H-M   'P 1'
#
loop_
_entity.id
_entity.type
_entity.pdbx_description
1 polymer ?
#
loop_
_entity_poly.entity_id
_entity_poly.type
_entity_poly.pdbx_seq_one_letter_code
_entity_poly.pdbx_strand_id
1 'polypeptide(L)' 'MDWQCNIDRRGRFIRGVLGFLALGTGVYLVLWTSHDFWGCGAIAAGLFALFEAIKGWCAIRALGIGTPF' A
#
# COMPACT_ATOMS: atom_id res chain seq x y z
N MET A 1 14.50 2.61 -15.53
CA MET A 1 13.44 1.57 -15.52
C MET A 1 12.11 2.26 -15.76
N ASP A 2 11.58 2.16 -16.98
CA ASP A 2 10.27 2.70 -17.36
C ASP A 2 9.15 1.84 -16.79
N TRP A 3 8.70 2.20 -15.59
CA TRP A 3 7.50 1.61 -15.01
C TRP A 3 6.30 2.12 -15.80
N GLN A 4 5.82 1.32 -16.75
CA GLN A 4 4.60 1.64 -17.49
C GLN A 4 3.45 1.80 -16.50
N CYS A 5 2.77 2.94 -16.57
CA CYS A 5 1.65 3.24 -15.69
C CYS A 5 0.56 2.17 -15.90
N ASN A 6 0.42 1.29 -14.91
CA ASN A 6 -0.46 0.12 -14.95
C ASN A 6 -1.48 0.21 -13.81
N ILE A 7 -1.91 1.41 -13.46
CA ILE A 7 -2.98 1.62 -12.48
C ILE A 7 -3.91 2.73 -12.97
N ASP A 8 -5.21 2.53 -12.83
CA ASP A 8 -6.17 3.58 -13.11
C ASP A 8 -6.11 4.64 -11.98
N ARG A 9 -6.52 5.88 -12.27
CA ARG A 9 -6.56 6.95 -11.26
C ARG A 9 -7.39 6.55 -10.04
N ARG A 10 -8.45 5.76 -10.21
CA ARG A 10 -9.23 5.23 -9.08
C ARG A 10 -8.45 4.21 -8.25
N GLY A 11 -7.86 3.20 -8.90
CA GLY A 11 -7.05 2.19 -8.22
C GLY A 11 -5.86 2.78 -7.47
N ARG A 12 -5.27 3.86 -8.01
CA ARG A 12 -4.22 4.65 -7.35
C ARG A 12 -4.70 5.31 -6.06
N PHE A 13 -5.88 5.93 -6.11
CA PHE A 13 -6.43 6.64 -4.97
C PHE A 13 -6.84 5.69 -3.86
N ILE A 14 -7.50 4.58 -4.20
CA ILE A 14 -7.91 3.54 -3.22
C ILE A 14 -6.69 2.95 -2.54
N ARG A 15 -5.63 2.60 -3.29
CA ARG A 15 -4.38 2.08 -2.70
C ARG A 15 -3.65 3.11 -1.85
N GLY A 16 -3.65 4.38 -2.25
CA GLY A 16 -3.10 5.47 -1.45
C GLY A 16 -3.84 5.63 -0.11
N VAL A 17 -5.17 5.60 -0.13
CA VAL A 17 -6.00 5.69 1.09
C VAL A 17 -5.81 4.47 1.97
N LEU A 18 -5.83 3.25 1.40
CA LEU A 18 -5.59 2.02 2.15
C LEU A 18 -4.18 1.98 2.76
N GLY A 19 -3.16 2.41 2.00
CA GLY A 19 -1.79 2.50 2.49
C GLY A 19 -1.65 3.51 3.63
N PHE A 20 -2.33 4.65 3.54
CA PHE A 20 -2.37 5.66 4.61
C PHE A 20 -3.08 5.16 5.87
N LEU A 21 -4.22 4.47 5.71
CA LEU A 21 -4.93 3.83 6.82
C LEU A 21 -4.09 2.73 7.48
N ALA A 22 -3.40 1.90 6.69
CA ALA A 22 -2.52 0.85 7.18
C ALA A 22 -1.32 1.43 7.94
N LEU A 23 -0.71 2.52 7.44
CA LEU A 23 0.33 3.26 8.15
C LEU A 23 -0.18 3.82 9.47
N GLY A 24 -1.33 4.50 9.48
CA GLY A 24 -1.92 5.05 10.69
C GLY A 24 -2.21 3.98 11.74
N THR A 25 -2.77 2.85 11.30
CA THR A 25 -3.06 1.70 12.18
C THR A 25 -1.77 1.08 12.70
N GLY A 26 -0.75 0.94 11.85
CA GLY A 26 0.55 0.41 12.24
C GLY A 26 1.28 1.28 13.26
N VAL A 27 1.28 2.61 13.08
CA VAL A 27 1.84 3.56 14.04
C VAL A 27 1.08 3.50 15.37
N TYR A 28 -0.25 3.43 15.33
CA TYR A 28 -1.06 3.24 16.52
C TYR A 28 -0.72 1.92 17.23
N LEU A 29 -0.54 0.83 16.48
CA LEU A 29 -0.22 -0.48 17.04
C LEU A 29 1.14 -0.48 17.78
N VAL A 30 2.16 0.17 17.21
CA VAL A 30 3.48 0.32 17.86
C VAL A 30 3.39 1.19 19.11
N LEU A 31 2.76 2.36 19.00
CA LEU A 31 2.79 3.36 20.07
C LEU A 31 1.84 3.06 21.24
N TRP A 32 0.72 2.39 21.00
CA TRP A 32 -0.35 2.23 21.99
C TRP A 32 -0.58 0.81 22.51
N THR A 33 -0.18 -0.24 21.79
CA THR A 33 -0.48 -1.62 22.23
C THR A 33 0.75 -2.51 22.42
N SER A 34 1.97 -1.97 22.31
CA SER A 34 3.23 -2.73 22.40
C SER A 34 3.26 -3.98 21.50
N HIS A 35 2.55 -3.95 20.37
CA HIS A 35 2.58 -5.01 19.36
C HIS A 35 3.52 -4.59 18.24
N ASP A 36 4.79 -4.41 18.59
CA ASP A 36 5.82 -3.86 17.70
C ASP A 36 5.97 -4.68 16.42
N PHE A 37 5.86 -6.01 16.53
CA PHE A 37 5.94 -6.91 15.38
C PHE A 37 4.83 -6.67 14.35
N TRP A 38 3.57 -6.61 14.81
CA TRP A 38 2.42 -6.36 13.95
C TRP A 38 2.36 -4.92 13.45
N GLY A 39 2.76 -3.97 14.29
CA GLY A 39 2.85 -2.56 13.94
C GLY A 39 3.88 -2.32 12.83
N CYS A 40 5.09 -2.88 12.96
CA CYS A 40 6.12 -2.84 11.91
C CYS A 40 5.65 -3.49 10.60
N GLY A 41 4.96 -4.63 10.69
CA GLY A 41 4.37 -5.29 9.52
C GLY A 41 3.32 -4.42 8.81
N ALA A 42 2.42 -3.80 9.58
CA ALA A 42 1.40 -2.89 9.05
C ALA A 42 2.00 -1.62 8.44
N ILE A 43 3.05 -1.06 9.07
CA ILE A 43 3.80 0.09 8.55
C ILE A 43 4.46 -0.27 7.21
N ALA A 44 5.17 -1.41 7.14
CA ALA A 44 5.81 -1.86 5.91
C ALA A 44 4.80 -2.11 4.78
N ALA A 45 3.67 -2.76 5.10
CA ALA A 45 2.59 -2.98 4.14
C ALA A 45 1.96 -1.66 3.67
N GLY A 46 1.75 -0.70 4.59
CA GLY A 46 1.21 0.61 4.25
C GLY A 46 2.16 1.44 3.38
N LEU A 47 3.46 1.45 3.68
CA LEU A 47 4.51 2.06 2.86
C LEU A 47 4.57 1.43 1.46
N PHE A 48 4.47 0.10 1.37
CA PHE A 48 4.45 -0.61 0.10
C PHE A 48 3.24 -0.21 -0.77
N ALA A 49 2.05 -0.19 -0.17
CA ALA A 49 0.83 0.26 -0.86
C ALA A 49 0.92 1.74 -1.31
N LEU A 50 1.53 2.60 -0.49
CA LEU A 50 1.78 4.00 -0.84
C LEU A 50 2.79 4.11 -1.99
N PHE A 51 3.86 3.31 -1.98
CA PHE A 51 4.85 3.26 -3.05
C PHE A 51 4.23 2.83 -4.38
N GLU A 52 3.42 1.76 -4.39
CA GLU A 52 2.66 1.33 -5.57
C GLU A 52 1.75 2.45 -6.09
N ALA A 53 1.08 3.17 -5.18
CA ALA A 53 0.25 4.32 -5.53
C ALA A 53 1.09 5.49 -6.10
N ILE A 54 2.24 5.84 -5.54
CA ILE A 54 3.09 6.95 -6.02
C ILE A 54 3.66 6.63 -7.40
N LYS A 55 4.13 5.40 -7.60
CA LYS A 55 4.72 4.95 -8.86
C LYS A 55 3.69 4.76 -9.97
N GLY A 56 2.39 4.74 -9.64
CA GLY A 56 1.34 4.48 -10.63
C GLY A 56 1.42 3.05 -11.17
N TRP A 57 1.96 2.12 -10.37
CA TRP A 57 2.30 0.78 -10.80
C TRP A 57 1.90 -0.21 -9.72
N CYS A 58 1.05 -1.17 -10.07
CA CYS A 58 0.63 -2.23 -9.17
C CYS A 58 1.30 -3.55 -9.56
N ALA A 59 2.03 -4.15 -8.62
CA ALA A 59 2.72 -5.42 -8.82
C ALA A 59 1.74 -6.57 -9.13
N ILE A 60 0.57 -6.57 -8.50
CA ILE A 60 -0.47 -7.60 -8.67
C ILE A 60 -0.98 -7.64 -10.11
N ARG A 61 -1.19 -6.47 -10.73
CA ARG A 61 -1.62 -6.39 -12.13
C ARG A 61 -0.47 -6.65 -13.10
N ALA A 62 0.78 -6.37 -12.70
CA ALA A 62 1.96 -6.80 -13.47
C ALA A 62 2.16 -8.32 -13.43
N LEU A 63 1.72 -9.00 -12.36
CA LEU A 63 1.69 -10.46 -12.24
C LEU A 63 0.58 -11.12 -13.09
N GLY A 64 -0.25 -10.32 -13.79
CA GLY A 64 -1.34 -10.82 -14.62
C GLY A 64 -2.63 -11.14 -13.85
N ILE A 65 -2.69 -10.81 -12.56
CA ILE A 65 -3.92 -10.97 -11.77
C ILE A 65 -4.85 -9.80 -12.08
N GLY A 66 -5.96 -10.11 -12.75
CA GLY A 66 -7.04 -9.19 -13.01
C GLY A 66 -7.64 -8.69 -11.70
N THR A 67 -7.30 -7.47 -11.32
CA THR A 67 -7.91 -6.78 -10.18
C THR A 67 -9.01 -5.87 -10.74
N PRO A 68 -10.26 -5.96 -10.24
CA PRO A 68 -11.38 -5.16 -10.78
C PRO A 68 -11.30 -3.66 -10.42
N PHE A 69 -10.14 -3.17 -9.95
CA PHE A 69 -9.91 -1.79 -9.50
C PHE A 69 -8.50 -1.30 -9.82
#